data_AF-A0A527VQF9-F1
#
_entry.id   AF-A0A527VQF9-F1
#
_cell.length_a   1.000
_cell.length_b   1.000
_cell.length_c   1.000
_cell.angle_alpha   90.00
_cell.angle_beta   90.00
_cell.angle_gamma   90.00
#
_symmetry.space_group_name_H-M   'P 1'
#
loop_
_entity.id
_entity.type
_entity.pdbx_description
1 polymer ?
#
loop_
_entity_poly.entity_id
_entity_poly.type
_entity_poly.pdbx_seq_one_letter_code
_entity_poly.pdbx_strand_id
1 'polypeptide(L)'
;GAEVRMTRSDVGKGHPEYYQDMAEKIAAELPGAFYANQFANPANPLAHEKTTGPEIFWQLDGDVDAVVVGVGSGGTLTGLGRFFANHSPKTEMVLADPVGSVLAPLIKTGKMEEAGSWTVEGIG
;
A
#
# COMPACT_ATOMS: atom_id res chain seq x y z
N GLY A 1 -4.99 15.37 20.89
CA GLY A 1 -4.35 15.04 19.61
C GLY A 1 -3.76 13.65 19.67
N ALA A 2 -3.14 13.17 18.60
CA ALA A 2 -2.43 11.89 18.59
C ALA A 2 -1.06 12.01 19.29
N GLU A 3 -0.63 10.94 19.96
CA GLU A 3 0.76 10.79 20.43
C GLU A 3 1.59 10.22 19.27
N VAL A 4 2.76 10.82 19.02
CA VAL A 4 3.65 10.41 17.93
C VAL A 4 4.90 9.77 18.52
N ARG A 5 5.26 8.58 18.04
CA ARG A 5 6.51 7.90 18.38
C ARG A 5 7.36 7.72 17.13
N MET A 6 8.58 8.24 17.19
CA MET A 6 9.54 8.13 16.10
C MET A 6 10.19 6.74 16.12
N THR A 7 10.45 6.20 14.94
CA THR A 7 11.06 4.89 14.73
C THR A 7 12.27 5.03 13.82
N ARG A 8 13.13 4.03 13.82
CA ARG A 8 14.29 3.98 12.92
C ARG A 8 13.87 3.63 11.50
N SER A 9 14.45 4.32 10.52
CA SER A 9 14.21 4.09 9.10
C SER A 9 15.18 3.06 8.48
N ASP A 10 16.23 2.68 9.19
CA ASP A 10 17.32 1.80 8.72
C ASP A 10 17.17 0.34 9.20
N VAL A 11 16.04 -0.01 9.82
CA VAL A 11 15.77 -1.36 10.35
C VAL A 11 14.55 -1.98 9.69
N GLY A 12 14.52 -3.31 9.61
CA GLY A 12 13.41 -4.08 9.05
C GLY A 12 12.62 -4.89 10.08
N LYS A 13 11.64 -5.64 9.59
CA LYS A 13 10.75 -6.49 10.40
C LYS A 13 11.53 -7.44 11.33
N GLY A 14 11.09 -7.56 12.58
CA GLY A 14 11.73 -8.33 13.63
C GLY A 14 12.70 -7.52 14.51
N HIS A 15 13.07 -6.30 14.10
CA HIS A 15 13.81 -5.38 14.96
C HIS A 15 12.85 -4.62 15.88
N PRO A 16 13.13 -4.47 17.19
CA PRO A 16 12.20 -3.82 18.14
C PRO A 16 11.94 -2.33 17.84
N GLU A 17 12.83 -1.68 17.08
CA GLU A 17 12.67 -0.29 16.64
C GLU A 17 12.06 -0.14 15.24
N TYR A 18 11.68 -1.25 14.59
CA TYR A 18 10.91 -1.19 13.35
C TYR A 18 9.47 -0.81 13.65
N TYR A 19 8.88 0.06 12.82
CA TYR A 19 7.61 0.70 13.13
C TYR A 19 6.44 -0.28 13.28
N GLN A 20 6.42 -1.40 12.54
CA GLN A 20 5.36 -2.41 12.68
C GLN A 20 5.50 -3.20 13.99
N ASP A 21 6.71 -3.68 14.30
CA ASP A 21 7.01 -4.42 15.53
C ASP A 21 6.77 -3.55 16.78
N MET A 22 7.17 -2.28 16.72
CA MET A 22 6.92 -1.32 17.80
C MET A 22 5.41 -1.06 17.99
N ALA A 23 4.66 -0.86 16.91
CA ALA A 23 3.22 -0.64 16.98
C ALA A 23 2.46 -1.86 17.53
N GLU A 24 2.83 -3.06 17.09
CA GLU A 24 2.28 -4.33 17.60
C GLU A 24 2.55 -4.49 19.10
N LYS A 25 3.79 -4.22 19.54
CA LYS A 25 4.16 -4.25 20.96
C LYS A 25 3.35 -3.24 21.79
N ILE A 26 3.24 -2.00 21.34
CA ILE A 26 2.46 -0.96 22.04
C ILE A 26 1.00 -1.41 22.20
N ALA A 27 0.40 -1.96 21.14
CA ALA A 27 -0.98 -2.43 21.18
C ALA A 27 -1.17 -3.63 22.13
N ALA A 28 -0.17 -4.50 22.26
CA ALA A 28 -0.20 -5.63 23.20
C ALA A 28 -0.07 -5.19 24.67
N GLU A 29 0.67 -4.10 24.94
CA GLU A 29 0.94 -3.62 26.30
C GLU A 29 -0.10 -2.60 26.81
N LEU A 30 -0.79 -1.90 25.91
CA LEU A 30 -1.75 -0.84 26.25
C LEU A 30 -3.18 -1.39 26.39
N PRO A 31 -3.79 -1.38 27.59
CA PRO A 31 -5.15 -1.89 27.77
C PRO A 31 -6.17 -1.18 26.87
N GLY A 32 -6.95 -1.96 26.12
CA GLY A 32 -7.97 -1.45 25.20
C GLY A 32 -7.44 -0.95 23.85
N ALA A 33 -6.15 -1.10 23.56
CA ALA A 33 -5.60 -0.76 22.26
C ALA A 33 -5.99 -1.78 21.17
N PHE A 34 -6.04 -1.30 19.93
CA PHE A 34 -6.31 -2.10 18.74
C PHE A 34 -5.25 -1.85 17.68
N TYR A 35 -4.60 -2.91 17.22
CA TYR A 35 -3.61 -2.82 16.13
C TYR A 35 -4.29 -3.00 14.77
N ALA A 36 -4.56 -1.89 14.09
CA ALA A 36 -5.30 -1.90 12.83
C ALA A 36 -4.54 -2.55 11.65
N ASN A 37 -3.20 -2.54 11.69
CA ASN A 37 -2.29 -3.21 10.76
C ASN A 37 -2.65 -3.09 9.26
N GLN A 38 -2.38 -1.93 8.65
CA GLN A 38 -2.73 -1.68 7.24
C GLN A 38 -2.09 -2.65 6.23
N PHE A 39 -1.01 -3.35 6.59
CA PHE A 39 -0.30 -4.26 5.70
C PHE A 39 -0.96 -5.63 5.59
N ALA A 40 -1.56 -6.12 6.69
CA ALA A 40 -2.22 -7.42 6.72
C ALA A 40 -3.76 -7.33 6.73
N ASN A 41 -4.32 -6.16 7.02
CA ASN A 41 -5.77 -6.02 7.17
C ASN A 41 -6.48 -5.98 5.81
N PRO A 42 -7.36 -6.96 5.50
CA PRO A 42 -8.07 -7.01 4.22
C PRO A 42 -9.02 -5.82 4.02
N ALA A 43 -9.38 -5.09 5.07
CA ALA A 43 -10.17 -3.87 4.96
C ALA A 43 -9.46 -2.79 4.12
N ASN A 44 -8.12 -2.78 4.08
CA ASN A 44 -7.34 -1.82 3.29
C ASN A 44 -7.65 -1.92 1.78
N PRO A 45 -7.33 -3.03 1.08
CA PRO A 45 -7.69 -3.15 -0.33
C PRO A 45 -9.21 -3.16 -0.56
N LEU A 46 -10.00 -3.72 0.37
CA LEU A 46 -11.45 -3.78 0.24
C LEU A 46 -12.10 -2.40 0.20
N ALA A 47 -11.55 -1.42 0.93
CA ALA A 47 -12.03 -0.04 0.90
C ALA A 47 -11.94 0.50 -0.54
N HIS A 48 -10.80 0.35 -1.19
CA HIS A 48 -10.60 0.83 -2.56
C HIS A 48 -11.41 0.04 -3.60
N GLU A 49 -11.55 -1.27 -3.41
CA GLU A 49 -12.38 -2.11 -4.30
C GLU A 49 -13.86 -1.71 -4.24
N LYS A 50 -14.37 -1.38 -3.05
CA LYS A 50 -15.80 -1.06 -2.83
C LYS A 50 -16.17 0.42 -2.98
N THR A 51 -15.19 1.32 -2.94
CA THR A 51 -15.44 2.76 -2.95
C THR A 51 -14.66 3.44 -4.06
N THR A 52 -13.34 3.57 -3.92
CA THR A 52 -12.48 4.31 -4.87
C THR A 52 -12.60 3.81 -6.32
N GLY A 53 -12.65 2.50 -6.54
CA GLY A 53 -12.83 1.91 -7.88
C GLY A 53 -14.16 2.30 -8.53
N PRO A 54 -15.30 2.01 -7.89
CA PRO A 54 -16.61 2.47 -8.36
C PRO A 54 -16.69 3.98 -8.56
N GLU A 55 -16.15 4.78 -7.64
CA GLU A 55 -16.14 6.24 -7.74
C GLU A 55 -15.47 6.69 -9.04
N ILE A 56 -14.23 6.25 -9.30
CA ILE A 56 -13.51 6.58 -10.53
C ILE A 56 -14.29 6.16 -11.77
N PHE A 57 -14.79 4.92 -11.78
CA PHE A 57 -15.49 4.37 -12.94
C PHE A 57 -16.77 5.13 -13.27
N TRP A 58 -17.59 5.44 -12.28
CA TRP A 58 -18.84 6.17 -12.50
C TRP A 58 -18.61 7.66 -12.78
N GLN A 59 -17.58 8.27 -12.19
CA GLN A 59 -17.22 9.67 -12.48
C GLN A 59 -16.70 9.88 -13.91
N LEU A 60 -16.23 8.82 -14.56
CA LEU A 60 -15.74 8.83 -15.94
C LEU A 60 -16.69 8.09 -16.90
N ASP A 61 -17.96 7.96 -16.53
CA ASP A 61 -19.01 7.34 -17.35
C ASP A 61 -18.65 5.93 -17.88
N GLY A 62 -17.84 5.20 -17.10
CA GLY A 62 -17.37 3.86 -17.41
C GLY A 62 -16.25 3.78 -18.46
N ASP A 63 -15.70 4.92 -18.90
CA ASP A 63 -14.68 4.97 -19.95
C ASP A 63 -13.31 5.33 -19.38
N VAL A 64 -12.63 4.31 -18.82
CA VAL A 64 -11.30 4.46 -18.20
C VAL A 64 -10.28 3.62 -18.96
N ASP A 65 -9.30 4.26 -19.59
CA ASP A 65 -8.23 3.56 -20.32
C ASP A 65 -7.10 3.10 -19.40
N ALA A 66 -6.71 3.94 -18.43
CA ALA A 66 -5.63 3.61 -17.51
C ALA A 66 -5.80 4.29 -16.15
N VAL A 67 -5.26 3.65 -15.11
CA VAL A 67 -5.15 4.19 -13.75
C VAL A 67 -3.70 4.05 -13.29
N VAL A 68 -3.09 5.19 -12.97
CA VAL A 68 -1.69 5.26 -12.48
C VAL A 68 -1.70 5.46 -10.97
N VAL A 69 -1.03 4.58 -10.23
CA VAL A 69 -0.97 4.66 -8.75
C VAL A 69 0.43 4.37 -8.21
N GLY A 70 0.82 5.12 -7.19
CA GLY A 70 1.94 4.77 -6.34
C GLY A 70 1.58 3.65 -5.36
N VAL A 71 2.57 2.87 -4.92
CA VAL A 71 2.36 1.77 -3.98
C VAL A 71 3.23 1.91 -2.75
N GLY A 72 2.59 2.01 -1.58
CA GLY A 72 3.19 1.72 -0.28
C GLY A 72 2.71 0.35 0.22
N SER A 73 1.63 0.31 1.01
CA SER A 73 1.08 -0.96 1.53
C SER A 73 0.48 -1.90 0.48
N GLY A 74 0.28 -1.44 -0.76
CA GLY A 74 -0.39 -2.20 -1.83
C GLY A 74 -1.92 -2.15 -1.82
N GLY A 75 -2.54 -1.51 -0.84
CA GLY A 75 -4.01 -1.45 -0.69
C GLY A 75 -4.71 -0.86 -1.90
N THR A 76 -4.32 0.35 -2.32
CA THR A 76 -4.92 1.06 -3.45
C THR A 76 -4.82 0.27 -4.76
N LEU A 77 -3.60 -0.13 -5.16
CA LEU A 77 -3.38 -0.87 -6.40
C LEU A 77 -4.17 -2.18 -6.42
N THR A 78 -4.18 -2.91 -5.29
CA THR A 78 -4.89 -4.19 -5.18
C THR A 78 -6.40 -4.00 -5.30
N GLY A 79 -6.98 -3.04 -4.56
CA GLY A 79 -8.42 -2.81 -4.56
C GLY A 79 -8.93 -2.30 -5.91
N LEU A 80 -8.23 -1.33 -6.51
CA LEU A 80 -8.56 -0.84 -7.85
C LEU A 80 -8.39 -1.94 -8.90
N GLY A 81 -7.27 -2.70 -8.85
CA GLY A 81 -7.03 -3.79 -9.78
C GLY A 81 -8.13 -4.86 -9.76
N ARG A 82 -8.62 -5.25 -8.58
CA ARG A 82 -9.75 -6.18 -8.45
C ARG A 82 -11.05 -5.62 -9.00
N PHE A 83 -11.35 -4.34 -8.72
CA PHE A 83 -12.55 -3.70 -9.23
C PHE A 83 -12.52 -3.60 -10.77
N PHE A 84 -11.46 -3.03 -11.35
CA PHE A 84 -11.35 -2.82 -12.78
C PHE A 84 -11.23 -4.13 -13.57
N ALA A 85 -10.55 -5.15 -13.05
CA ALA A 85 -10.52 -6.47 -13.69
C ALA A 85 -11.91 -7.09 -13.90
N ASN A 86 -12.88 -6.78 -13.03
CA ASN A 86 -14.25 -7.30 -13.12
C ASN A 86 -15.20 -6.40 -13.93
N HIS A 87 -15.00 -5.08 -13.92
CA HIS A 87 -15.96 -4.11 -14.47
C HIS A 87 -15.50 -3.42 -15.75
N SER A 88 -14.19 -3.29 -15.96
CA SER A 88 -13.58 -2.73 -17.16
C SER A 88 -12.22 -3.39 -17.42
N PRO A 89 -12.21 -4.64 -17.96
CA PRO A 89 -10.98 -5.38 -18.21
C PRO A 89 -10.01 -4.69 -19.18
N LYS A 90 -10.49 -3.68 -19.93
CA LYS A 90 -9.67 -2.84 -20.80
C LYS A 90 -8.77 -1.87 -20.04
N THR A 91 -9.12 -1.52 -18.80
CA THR A 91 -8.42 -0.50 -18.03
C THR A 91 -7.06 -1.00 -17.59
N GLU A 92 -6.01 -0.31 -17.99
CA GLU A 92 -4.64 -0.64 -17.61
C GLU A 92 -4.31 -0.12 -16.21
N MET A 93 -3.77 -1.00 -15.36
CA MET A 93 -3.22 -0.60 -14.06
C MET A 93 -1.72 -0.33 -14.19
N VAL A 94 -1.30 0.89 -13.89
CA VAL A 94 0.10 1.32 -14.03
C VAL A 94 0.69 1.64 -12.66
N LEU A 95 1.78 0.96 -12.30
CA LEU A 95 2.54 1.22 -11.08
C LEU A 95 3.51 2.40 -11.29
N ALA A 96 3.42 3.41 -10.43
CA ALA A 96 4.44 4.43 -10.24
C ALA A 96 5.29 4.11 -9.00
N ASP A 97 6.54 3.71 -9.20
CA ASP A 97 7.43 3.22 -8.15
C ASP A 97 8.70 4.08 -8.05
N PRO A 98 9.16 4.49 -6.86
CA PRO A 98 10.39 5.26 -6.74
C PRO A 98 11.63 4.42 -7.05
N VAL A 99 12.66 5.07 -7.59
CA VAL A 99 13.98 4.43 -7.75
C VAL A 99 14.51 4.01 -6.38
N GLY A 100 14.89 2.74 -6.26
CA GLY A 100 15.32 2.12 -5.00
C GLY A 100 14.27 1.23 -4.35
N SER A 101 12.98 1.36 -4.72
CA SER A 101 11.96 0.37 -4.36
C SER A 101 12.18 -0.95 -5.11
N VAL A 102 11.63 -2.02 -4.54
CA VAL A 102 11.72 -3.39 -5.05
C VAL A 102 10.59 -3.75 -6.01
N LEU A 103 9.53 -2.94 -6.10
CA LEU A 103 8.30 -3.32 -6.78
C LEU A 103 8.43 -3.27 -8.31
N ALA A 104 8.99 -2.20 -8.88
CA ALA A 104 9.21 -2.11 -10.32
C ALA A 104 10.20 -3.16 -10.85
N PRO A 105 11.36 -3.43 -10.22
CA PRO A 105 12.23 -4.55 -10.58
C PRO A 105 11.50 -5.89 -10.52
N LEU A 106 10.70 -6.13 -9.47
CA LEU A 106 9.94 -7.35 -9.30
C LEU A 106 8.92 -7.55 -10.43
N ILE A 107 8.16 -6.52 -10.79
CA ILE A 107 7.16 -6.61 -11.87
C ILE A 107 7.81 -6.81 -13.24
N LYS A 108 8.92 -6.11 -13.52
CA LYS A 108 9.57 -6.16 -14.84
C LYS A 108 10.39 -7.42 -15.07
N THR A 109 11.00 -7.96 -14.02
CA THR A 109 12.01 -9.01 -14.14
C THR A 109 11.66 -10.30 -13.40
N GLY A 110 10.64 -10.27 -12.54
CA GLY A 110 10.30 -11.37 -11.64
C GLY A 110 11.28 -11.56 -10.48
N LYS A 111 12.24 -10.64 -10.31
CA LYS A 111 13.27 -10.73 -9.27
C LYS A 111 13.15 -9.58 -8.29
N MET A 112 13.22 -9.92 -7.01
CA MET A 112 13.32 -8.93 -5.94
C MET A 112 14.78 -8.51 -5.80
N GLU A 113 15.02 -7.21 -5.79
CA GLU A 113 16.34 -6.62 -5.55
C GLU A 113 16.43 -6.11 -4.10
N GLU A 114 17.61 -5.70 -3.68
CA GLU A 114 17.79 -5.08 -2.37
C GLU A 114 17.20 -3.66 -2.39
N ALA A 115 16.42 -3.33 -1.36
CA ALA A 115 15.81 -2.01 -1.25
C ALA A 115 16.86 -0.93 -0.99
N GLY A 116 16.82 0.14 -1.78
CA GLY A 116 17.59 1.35 -1.58
C GLY A 116 16.90 2.36 -0.66
N SER A 117 17.36 3.60 -0.70
CA SER A 117 16.71 4.74 -0.02
C SER A 117 16.27 5.79 -1.04
N TRP A 118 15.18 6.49 -0.72
CA TRP A 118 14.63 7.55 -1.56
C TRP A 118 13.99 8.64 -0.68
N THR A 119 13.75 9.81 -1.27
CA THR A 119 13.23 10.98 -0.55
C THR A 119 11.70 11.10 -0.60
N VAL A 120 11.03 10.43 -1.53
CA VAL A 120 9.57 10.45 -1.61
C VAL A 120 8.97 9.63 -0.47
N GLU A 121 7.95 10.17 0.19
CA GLU A 121 7.31 9.50 1.33
C GLU A 121 6.04 8.75 0.92
N GLY A 122 5.70 7.68 1.64
CA GLY A 122 4.44 6.95 1.51
C GLY A 122 4.37 5.90 0.40
N ILE A 123 5.37 5.82 -0.48
CA ILE A 123 5.47 4.83 -1.56
C ILE A 123 6.86 4.17 -1.57
N GLY A 124 6.94 2.95 -2.10
CA GLY A 124 8.11 2.08 -2.16
C GLY A 124 8.15 1.01 -1.06
#